data_AF-A0A439DQF0-F1
#
_entry.id   AF-A0A439DQF0-F1
#
_cell.length_a   1.000
_cell.length_b   1.000
_cell.length_c   1.000
_cell.angle_alpha   90.00
_cell.angle_beta   90.00
_cell.angle_gamma   90.00
#
_symmetry.space_group_name_H-M   'P 1'
#
loop_
_entity.id
_entity.type
_entity.pdbx_description
1 polymer ?
#
loop_
_entity_poly.entity_id
_entity_poly.type
_entity_poly.pdbx_seq_one_letter_code
_entity_poly.pdbx_strand_id
1 'polypeptide(L)'
;MTIELDAAVPADLVSTVEAHGKAVAAGDNPAVLADFLPDRIGQLIGSADVPAQLKSAEVRRIADAGDARFDAVIRYTQPDDTWFELRSRWVRFHDGTWRVLAVRNIPETPPWIDATGPAWDGVDAPHWDGLRDGRLLLQRCPHCAIWIWAPRPICPRCHSFETTWEPVDPVGTVYTWTRTWQAFTTEATGHLPYVVVLVELPAAGGCRLLGVLENADGITPTIGAAVRGTIQEPPDDRHWPLVRWRLDGARA
;
A
#
# COMPACT_ATOMS: atom_id res chain seq x y z
N MET A 1 -27.28 -10.54 11.85
CA MET A 1 -26.08 -11.41 11.87
C MET A 1 -25.30 -11.12 13.13
N THR A 2 -24.58 -12.08 13.70
CA THR A 2 -23.86 -11.89 14.97
C THR A 2 -22.49 -11.26 14.70
N ILE A 3 -22.18 -10.15 15.38
CA ILE A 3 -20.86 -9.50 15.33
C ILE A 3 -19.84 -10.45 15.96
N GLU A 4 -18.70 -10.65 15.30
CA GLU A 4 -17.59 -11.40 15.89
C GLU A 4 -16.81 -10.48 16.85
N LEU A 5 -16.82 -10.80 18.14
CA LEU A 5 -16.19 -9.99 19.18
C LEU A 5 -15.14 -10.82 19.92
N ASP A 6 -13.93 -10.30 20.02
CA ASP A 6 -12.94 -10.84 20.96
C ASP A 6 -13.38 -10.56 22.41
N ALA A 7 -13.09 -11.48 23.33
CA ALA A 7 -13.51 -11.39 24.72
C ALA A 7 -12.99 -10.14 25.47
N ALA A 8 -11.92 -9.52 24.97
CA ALA A 8 -11.29 -8.34 25.55
C ALA A 8 -11.91 -7.00 25.07
N VAL A 9 -12.88 -7.01 24.15
CA VAL A 9 -13.46 -5.80 23.57
C VAL A 9 -14.36 -5.06 24.57
N PRO A 10 -14.11 -3.78 24.87
CA PRO A 10 -14.98 -2.98 25.74
C PRO A 10 -16.37 -2.76 25.15
N ALA A 11 -17.43 -2.91 25.95
CA ALA A 11 -18.81 -2.76 25.47
C ALA A 11 -19.14 -1.36 24.93
N ASP A 12 -18.52 -0.32 25.50
CA ASP A 12 -18.68 1.06 25.04
C ASP A 12 -18.00 1.28 23.67
N LEU A 13 -16.90 0.59 23.38
CA LEU A 13 -16.27 0.60 22.06
C LEU A 13 -17.21 0.02 21.00
N VAL A 14 -17.88 -1.11 21.28
CA VAL A 14 -18.83 -1.72 20.33
C VAL A 14 -19.91 -0.71 19.92
N SER A 15 -20.49 -0.03 20.90
CA SER A 15 -21.52 1.00 20.67
C SER A 15 -20.96 2.19 19.86
N THR A 16 -19.74 2.64 20.15
CA THR A 16 -19.09 3.72 19.39
C THR A 16 -18.84 3.32 17.94
N VAL A 17 -18.30 2.12 17.69
CA VAL A 17 -18.00 1.61 16.34
C VAL A 17 -19.28 1.48 15.51
N GLU A 18 -20.36 0.98 16.09
CA GLU A 18 -21.66 0.90 15.41
C GLU A 18 -22.22 2.28 15.05
N ALA A 19 -22.14 3.24 15.98
CA ALA A 19 -22.58 4.61 15.74
C ALA A 19 -21.72 5.27 14.64
N HIS A 20 -20.41 5.08 14.67
CA HIS A 20 -19.48 5.56 13.67
C HIS A 20 -19.81 5.04 12.26
N GLY A 21 -19.98 3.72 12.12
CA GLY A 21 -20.35 3.12 10.83
C GLY A 21 -21.66 3.69 10.28
N LYS A 22 -22.67 3.91 11.14
CA LYS A 22 -23.94 4.55 10.74
C LYS A 22 -23.74 6.00 10.32
N ALA A 23 -22.90 6.76 11.01
CA ALA A 23 -22.57 8.15 10.67
C ALA A 23 -21.87 8.24 9.30
N VAL A 24 -20.91 7.35 9.02
CA VAL A 24 -20.27 7.22 7.70
C VAL A 24 -21.31 6.90 6.63
N ALA A 25 -22.18 5.91 6.85
CA ALA A 25 -23.21 5.53 5.88
C ALA A 25 -24.23 6.64 5.62
N ALA A 26 -24.52 7.47 6.62
CA ALA A 26 -25.42 8.61 6.51
C ALA A 26 -24.77 9.87 5.92
N GLY A 27 -23.45 9.89 5.71
CA GLY A 27 -22.71 11.08 5.27
C GLY A 27 -22.64 12.18 6.34
N ASP A 28 -22.75 11.83 7.63
CA ASP A 28 -22.65 12.76 8.76
C ASP A 28 -21.18 13.08 9.07
N ASN A 29 -20.58 13.93 8.23
CA ASN A 29 -19.18 14.31 8.34
C ASN A 29 -18.82 14.90 9.72
N PRO A 30 -19.61 15.79 10.35
CA PRO A 30 -19.31 16.26 11.70
C PRO A 30 -19.16 15.13 12.73
N ALA A 31 -20.06 14.14 12.74
CA ALA A 31 -19.96 13.01 13.65
C ALA A 31 -18.73 12.13 13.35
N VAL A 32 -18.49 11.83 12.06
CA VAL A 32 -17.33 11.02 11.62
C VAL A 32 -16.01 11.69 12.01
N LEU A 33 -15.88 13.00 11.78
CA LEU A 33 -14.67 13.75 12.10
C LEU A 33 -14.45 13.90 13.61
N ALA A 34 -15.52 13.91 14.41
CA ALA A 34 -15.41 13.94 15.86
C ALA A 34 -14.84 12.62 16.42
N ASP A 35 -15.06 11.50 15.75
CA ASP A 35 -14.49 10.20 16.13
C ASP A 35 -13.02 10.05 15.70
N PHE A 36 -12.50 10.93 14.85
CA PHE A 36 -11.11 10.84 14.40
C PHE A 36 -10.13 11.39 15.44
N LEU A 37 -8.93 10.79 15.49
CA LEU A 37 -7.85 11.36 16.30
C LEU A 37 -7.51 12.77 15.77
N PRO A 38 -7.53 13.82 16.60
CA PRO A 38 -7.48 15.21 16.11
C PRO A 38 -6.27 15.56 15.24
N ASP A 39 -5.09 15.00 15.56
CA ASP A 39 -3.84 15.22 14.82
C ASP A 39 -3.75 14.39 13.52
N ARG A 40 -4.74 13.52 13.26
CA ARG A 40 -4.75 12.58 12.14
C ARG A 40 -5.89 12.81 11.15
N ILE A 41 -6.80 13.75 11.41
CA ILE A 41 -8.02 13.95 10.61
C ILE A 41 -7.73 13.97 9.10
N GLY A 42 -6.78 14.81 8.64
CA GLY A 42 -6.44 14.89 7.22
C GLY A 42 -5.90 13.58 6.64
N GLN A 43 -5.12 12.83 7.42
CA GLN A 43 -4.61 11.51 7.01
C GLN A 43 -5.75 10.50 6.91
N LEU A 44 -6.65 10.47 7.89
CA LEU A 44 -7.77 9.52 7.96
C LEU A 44 -8.76 9.72 6.83
N ILE A 45 -9.07 10.98 6.48
CA ILE A 45 -9.89 11.31 5.32
C ILE A 45 -9.27 10.75 4.03
N GLY A 46 -7.95 10.86 3.85
CA GLY A 46 -7.27 10.35 2.68
C GLY A 46 -6.94 8.85 2.72
N SER A 47 -7.25 8.14 3.80
CA SER A 47 -6.82 6.74 4.01
C SER A 47 -7.79 5.68 3.49
N ALA A 48 -9.03 6.05 3.19
CA ALA A 48 -10.02 5.13 2.63
C ALA A 48 -10.73 5.77 1.44
N ASP A 49 -10.99 4.98 0.42
CA ASP A 49 -11.84 5.39 -0.69
C ASP A 49 -13.29 5.03 -0.33
N VAL A 50 -14.09 6.05 -0.04
CA VAL A 50 -15.47 5.89 0.40
C VAL A 50 -16.39 6.50 -0.65
N PRO A 51 -17.26 5.70 -1.30
CA PRO A 51 -18.24 6.21 -2.24
C PRO A 51 -19.11 7.30 -1.62
N ALA A 52 -19.53 8.27 -2.43
CA ALA A 52 -20.31 9.42 -1.97
C ALA A 52 -21.70 9.06 -1.41
N GLN A 53 -22.21 7.87 -1.70
CA GLN A 53 -23.50 7.38 -1.22
C GLN A 53 -23.38 5.95 -0.72
N LEU A 54 -23.92 5.70 0.47
CA LEU A 54 -23.97 4.40 1.10
C LEU A 54 -25.40 4.12 1.55
N LYS A 55 -25.81 2.85 1.45
CA LYS A 55 -27.12 2.36 1.88
C LYS A 55 -27.12 1.98 3.36
N SER A 56 -26.04 1.34 3.82
CA SER A 56 -25.94 0.87 5.20
C SER A 56 -24.50 0.57 5.60
N ALA A 57 -24.28 0.42 6.90
CA ALA A 57 -23.06 -0.10 7.50
C ALA A 57 -23.39 -1.23 8.50
N GLU A 58 -22.57 -2.27 8.52
CA GLU A 58 -22.66 -3.39 9.46
C GLU A 58 -21.29 -3.68 10.05
N VAL A 59 -21.18 -3.62 11.38
CA VAL A 59 -19.96 -4.05 12.08
C VAL A 59 -19.83 -5.55 11.97
N ARG A 60 -18.70 -6.02 11.43
CA ARG A 60 -18.44 -7.42 11.14
C ARG A 60 -17.67 -8.09 12.26
N ARG A 61 -16.62 -7.40 12.69
CA ARG A 61 -15.67 -7.90 13.68
C ARG A 61 -15.09 -6.75 14.47
N ILE A 62 -14.87 -6.94 15.77
CA ILE A 62 -13.98 -6.11 16.58
C ILE A 62 -13.01 -7.03 17.30
N ALA A 63 -11.72 -6.79 17.13
CA ALA A 63 -10.65 -7.62 17.65
C ALA A 63 -9.59 -6.80 18.39
N ASP A 64 -8.94 -7.41 19.38
CA ASP A 64 -7.78 -6.81 20.05
C ASP A 64 -6.60 -6.77 19.06
N ALA A 65 -6.01 -5.58 18.89
CA ALA A 65 -4.87 -5.34 18.00
C ALA A 65 -3.56 -5.17 18.78
N GLY A 66 -3.55 -5.39 20.10
CA GLY A 66 -2.42 -5.15 20.98
C GLY A 66 -2.23 -3.66 21.31
N ASP A 67 -1.35 -3.37 22.27
CA ASP A 67 -1.01 -2.01 22.70
C ASP A 67 -2.23 -1.14 23.06
N ALA A 68 -3.27 -1.75 23.65
CA ALA A 68 -4.55 -1.13 23.98
C ALA A 68 -5.28 -0.51 22.76
N ARG A 69 -5.16 -1.17 21.60
CA ARG A 69 -5.83 -0.80 20.35
C ARG A 69 -6.77 -1.91 19.91
N PHE A 70 -7.79 -1.54 19.16
CA PHE A 70 -8.79 -2.48 18.66
C PHE A 70 -9.04 -2.24 17.17
N ASP A 71 -9.07 -3.32 16.39
CA ASP A 71 -9.41 -3.24 14.97
C ASP A 71 -10.88 -3.60 14.79
N ALA A 72 -11.64 -2.69 14.18
CA ALA A 72 -13.03 -2.89 13.80
C ALA A 72 -13.16 -2.99 12.28
N VAL A 73 -13.71 -4.10 11.80
CA VAL A 73 -14.07 -4.30 10.40
C VAL A 73 -15.53 -3.93 10.22
N ILE A 74 -15.80 -2.96 9.35
CA ILE A 74 -17.15 -2.50 9.03
C ILE A 74 -17.38 -2.74 7.54
N ARG A 75 -18.50 -3.41 7.22
CA ARG A 75 -18.98 -3.56 5.86
C ARG A 75 -19.90 -2.41 5.51
N TYR A 76 -19.62 -1.74 4.42
CA TYR A 76 -20.47 -0.69 3.86
C TYR A 76 -21.16 -1.23 2.60
N THR A 77 -22.48 -1.06 2.54
CA THR A 77 -23.28 -1.49 1.39
C THR A 77 -23.63 -0.27 0.55
N GLN A 78 -23.43 -0.37 -0.76
CA GLN A 78 -23.75 0.66 -1.74
C GLN A 78 -25.23 0.58 -2.17
N PRO A 79 -25.77 1.62 -2.85
CA PRO A 79 -27.15 1.60 -3.33
C PRO A 79 -27.49 0.44 -4.28
N ASP A 80 -26.50 -0.10 -5.00
CA ASP A 80 -26.62 -1.23 -5.92
C ASP A 80 -26.44 -2.61 -5.25
N ASP A 81 -26.44 -2.66 -3.91
CA ASP A 81 -26.23 -3.85 -3.08
C ASP A 81 -24.83 -4.50 -3.19
N THR A 82 -23.89 -3.86 -3.91
CA THR A 82 -22.47 -4.20 -3.77
C THR A 82 -21.94 -3.68 -2.43
N TRP A 83 -20.83 -4.23 -1.96
CA TRP A 83 -20.27 -3.86 -0.66
C TRP A 83 -18.74 -3.90 -0.68
N PHE A 84 -18.16 -3.15 0.24
CA PHE A 84 -16.74 -3.16 0.55
C PHE A 84 -16.55 -3.14 2.07
N GLU A 85 -15.35 -3.51 2.53
CA GLU A 85 -15.01 -3.51 3.94
C GLU A 85 -13.85 -2.57 4.21
N LEU A 86 -13.97 -1.81 5.31
CA LEU A 86 -12.88 -1.03 5.87
C LEU A 86 -12.54 -1.56 7.24
N ARG A 87 -11.25 -1.57 7.57
CA ARG A 87 -10.77 -1.76 8.92
C ARG A 87 -10.37 -0.42 9.51
N SER A 88 -11.00 -0.06 10.62
CA SER A 88 -10.64 1.09 11.44
C SER A 88 -9.91 0.60 12.70
N ARG A 89 -8.85 1.29 13.10
CA ARG A 89 -8.12 1.03 14.33
C ARG A 89 -8.49 2.08 15.36
N TRP A 90 -8.91 1.64 16.53
CA TRP A 90 -9.43 2.48 17.61
C TRP A 90 -8.49 2.50 18.80
N VAL A 91 -8.42 3.65 19.46
CA VAL A 91 -7.62 3.91 20.65
C VAL A 91 -8.43 4.72 21.64
N ARG A 92 -8.23 4.48 22.94
CA ARG A 92 -8.81 5.31 24.00
C ARG A 92 -8.02 6.61 24.10
N PHE A 93 -8.69 7.74 23.88
CA PHE A 93 -8.09 9.06 24.01
C PHE A 93 -8.07 9.51 25.48
N HIS A 94 -7.26 10.53 25.79
CA HIS A 94 -7.02 10.94 27.18
C HIS A 94 -8.26 11.51 27.89
N ASP A 95 -9.27 11.96 27.12
CA ASP A 95 -10.57 12.42 27.62
C ASP A 95 -11.55 11.25 27.89
N GLY A 96 -11.10 10.01 27.69
CA GLY A 96 -11.91 8.81 27.88
C GLY A 96 -12.82 8.48 26.69
N THR A 97 -12.74 9.19 25.57
CA THR A 97 -13.47 8.82 24.35
C THR A 97 -12.68 7.83 23.51
N TRP A 98 -13.36 7.11 22.62
CA TRP A 98 -12.71 6.29 21.59
C TRP A 98 -12.44 7.14 20.35
N ARG A 99 -11.24 7.02 19.79
CA ARG A 99 -10.85 7.72 18.56
C ARG A 99 -10.29 6.76 17.52
N VAL A 100 -10.59 7.02 16.25
CA VAL A 100 -10.02 6.33 15.10
C VAL A 100 -8.58 6.83 14.90
N LEU A 101 -7.63 5.90 15.02
CA LEU A 101 -6.20 6.11 14.81
C LEU A 101 -5.77 5.86 13.36
N ALA A 102 -6.40 4.89 12.68
CA ALA A 102 -6.10 4.53 11.30
C ALA A 102 -7.34 3.91 10.62
N VAL A 103 -7.44 4.03 9.30
CA VAL A 103 -8.43 3.32 8.47
C VAL A 103 -7.73 2.69 7.28
N ARG A 104 -8.12 1.48 6.88
CA ARG A 104 -7.59 0.77 5.70
C ARG A 104 -8.70 0.08 4.93
N ASN A 105 -8.56 0.02 3.61
CA ASN A 105 -9.36 -0.86 2.76
C ASN A 105 -9.05 -2.34 3.08
N ILE A 106 -10.04 -3.21 2.87
CA ILE A 106 -9.86 -4.66 2.90
C ILE A 106 -10.26 -5.24 1.53
N PRO A 107 -9.34 -5.92 0.81
CA PRO A 107 -7.90 -6.06 1.13
C PRO A 107 -7.16 -4.71 1.07
N GLU A 108 -6.01 -4.63 1.74
CA GLU A 108 -5.11 -3.48 1.58
C GLU A 108 -4.58 -3.48 0.14
N THR A 109 -4.82 -2.39 -0.58
CA THR A 109 -4.32 -2.21 -1.94
C THR A 109 -3.30 -1.08 -1.94
N PRO A 110 -2.09 -1.26 -2.48
CA PRO A 110 -1.17 -0.16 -2.72
C PRO A 110 -1.68 0.69 -3.89
N PRO A 111 -1.34 1.99 -3.95
CA PRO A 111 -1.82 2.86 -5.01
C PRO A 111 -1.25 2.45 -6.36
N TRP A 112 -2.01 2.72 -7.41
CA TRP A 112 -1.53 2.69 -8.79
C TRP A 112 -1.17 4.10 -9.22
N ILE A 113 -0.02 4.29 -9.87
CA ILE A 113 0.44 5.62 -10.27
C ILE A 113 0.36 5.74 -11.78
N ASP A 114 -0.46 6.66 -12.28
CA ASP A 114 -0.71 6.87 -13.72
C ASP A 114 0.56 7.21 -14.51
N ALA A 115 1.53 7.86 -13.87
CA ALA A 115 2.80 8.24 -14.49
C ALA A 115 3.78 7.06 -14.70
N THR A 116 3.35 5.81 -14.49
CA THR A 116 4.17 4.61 -14.68
C THR A 116 4.08 4.08 -16.11
N GLY A 117 5.22 3.66 -16.66
CA GLY A 117 5.33 3.17 -18.04
C GLY A 117 6.64 3.61 -18.69
N PRO A 118 6.90 3.15 -19.92
CA PRO A 118 8.11 3.47 -20.65
C PRO A 118 8.20 4.98 -20.90
N ALA A 119 9.40 5.50 -20.72
CA ALA A 119 9.73 6.86 -21.10
C ALA A 119 9.55 7.04 -22.62
N TRP A 120 9.28 8.28 -23.02
CA TRP A 120 9.07 8.64 -24.43
C TRP A 120 10.28 8.37 -25.33
N ASP A 121 11.48 8.28 -24.74
CA ASP A 121 12.72 7.96 -25.46
C ASP A 121 12.89 6.45 -25.71
N GLY A 122 12.03 5.61 -25.12
CA GLY A 122 12.01 4.16 -25.30
C GLY A 122 13.20 3.42 -24.69
N VAL A 123 14.09 4.09 -23.96
CA VAL A 123 15.31 3.46 -23.42
C VAL A 123 14.96 2.37 -22.41
N ASP A 124 13.91 2.57 -21.63
CA ASP A 124 13.41 1.63 -20.63
C ASP A 124 12.29 0.70 -21.13
N ALA A 125 11.86 0.80 -22.39
CA ALA A 125 10.77 -0.03 -22.92
C ALA A 125 10.97 -1.55 -22.70
N PRO A 126 12.18 -2.13 -22.87
CA PRO A 126 12.37 -3.55 -22.61
C PRO A 126 12.18 -3.94 -21.13
N HIS A 127 12.42 -3.04 -20.16
CA HIS A 127 12.09 -3.29 -18.76
C HIS A 127 10.59 -3.50 -18.60
N TRP A 128 9.81 -2.56 -19.14
CA TRP A 128 8.36 -2.54 -19.02
C TRP A 128 7.68 -3.69 -19.77
N ASP A 129 8.15 -4.01 -20.97
CA ASP A 129 7.69 -5.20 -21.71
C ASP A 129 8.07 -6.49 -20.97
N GLY A 130 9.27 -6.52 -20.36
CA GLY A 130 9.66 -7.59 -19.44
C GLY A 130 8.66 -7.77 -18.31
N LEU A 131 8.24 -6.69 -17.66
CA LEU A 131 7.24 -6.75 -16.58
C LEU A 131 5.90 -7.28 -17.08
N ARG A 132 5.45 -6.95 -18.30
CA ARG A 132 4.25 -7.54 -18.92
C ARG A 132 4.38 -9.05 -19.14
N ASP A 133 5.60 -9.51 -19.42
CA ASP A 133 5.90 -10.94 -19.56
C ASP A 133 6.16 -11.63 -18.20
N GLY A 134 5.96 -10.94 -17.07
CA GLY A 134 6.24 -11.48 -15.74
C GLY A 134 7.74 -11.62 -15.42
N ARG A 135 8.60 -10.81 -16.06
CA ARG A 135 10.07 -10.85 -15.89
C ARG A 135 10.63 -9.48 -15.52
N LEU A 136 11.38 -9.41 -14.41
CA LEU A 136 12.17 -8.22 -14.10
C LEU A 136 13.44 -8.21 -14.96
N LEU A 137 13.52 -7.31 -15.94
CA LEU A 137 14.71 -7.13 -16.78
C LEU A 137 15.51 -5.91 -16.33
N LEU A 138 16.83 -6.05 -16.25
CA LEU A 138 17.79 -4.96 -16.04
C LEU A 138 18.86 -4.97 -17.13
N GLN A 139 19.46 -3.82 -17.40
CA GLN A 139 20.51 -3.72 -18.40
C GLN A 139 21.82 -4.35 -17.88
N ARG A 140 22.52 -5.06 -18.76
CA ARG A 140 23.89 -5.55 -18.56
C ARG A 140 24.77 -5.17 -19.74
N CYS A 141 26.00 -4.76 -19.47
CA CYS A 141 26.96 -4.47 -20.54
C CYS A 141 27.64 -5.77 -21.00
N PRO A 142 27.56 -6.17 -22.29
CA PRO A 142 28.21 -7.39 -22.76
C PRO A 142 29.76 -7.29 -22.77
N HIS A 143 30.32 -6.07 -22.76
CA HIS A 143 31.77 -5.85 -22.81
C HIS A 143 32.45 -5.91 -21.44
N CYS A 144 31.82 -5.34 -20.41
CA CYS A 144 32.41 -5.23 -19.07
C CYS A 144 31.56 -5.88 -17.97
N ALA A 145 30.45 -6.52 -18.33
CA ALA A 145 29.56 -7.27 -17.45
C ALA A 145 28.92 -6.48 -16.29
N ILE A 146 29.03 -5.14 -16.26
CA ILE A 146 28.37 -4.33 -15.24
C ILE A 146 26.85 -4.36 -15.44
N TRP A 147 26.10 -4.49 -14.35
CA TRP A 147 24.67 -4.20 -14.30
C TRP A 147 24.42 -2.69 -14.31
N ILE A 148 23.32 -2.26 -14.94
CA ILE A 148 22.99 -0.86 -15.14
C ILE A 148 21.53 -0.63 -14.74
N TRP A 149 21.34 0.29 -13.79
CA TRP A 149 20.04 0.82 -13.41
C TRP A 149 20.20 2.21 -12.80
N ALA A 150 19.40 3.23 -13.17
CA ALA A 150 18.30 3.24 -14.13
C ALA A 150 18.76 3.02 -15.61
N PRO A 151 17.84 2.70 -16.54
CA PRO A 151 18.17 2.41 -17.94
C PRO A 151 18.85 3.58 -18.65
N ARG A 152 19.83 3.28 -19.50
CA ARG A 152 20.64 4.27 -20.23
C ARG A 152 21.10 3.74 -21.59
N PRO A 153 21.36 4.62 -22.58
CA PRO A 153 21.84 4.20 -23.89
C PRO A 153 23.34 3.85 -23.92
N ILE A 154 24.11 4.18 -22.88
CA ILE A 154 25.56 4.01 -22.84
C ILE A 154 25.99 3.42 -21.49
N CYS A 155 26.90 2.44 -21.53
CA CYS A 155 27.49 1.86 -20.33
C CYS A 155 28.30 2.91 -19.54
N PRO A 156 28.00 3.13 -18.25
CA PRO A 156 28.70 4.16 -17.45
C PRO A 156 30.13 3.77 -17.08
N ARG A 157 30.54 2.52 -17.33
CA ARG A 157 31.89 2.02 -17.00
C ARG A 157 32.84 2.05 -18.20
N CYS A 158 32.43 1.51 -19.34
CA CYS A 158 33.29 1.37 -20.52
C CYS A 158 32.85 2.21 -21.72
N HIS A 159 31.75 2.96 -21.61
CA HIS A 159 31.18 3.80 -22.65
C HIS A 159 30.75 3.07 -23.93
N SER A 160 30.60 1.74 -23.89
CA SER A 160 29.97 1.00 -24.98
C SER A 160 28.52 1.43 -25.14
N PHE A 161 28.10 1.59 -26.40
CA PHE A 161 26.69 1.81 -26.78
C PHE A 161 25.90 0.49 -26.81
N GLU A 162 26.58 -0.65 -26.73
CA GLU A 162 25.91 -1.95 -26.63
C GLU A 162 25.52 -2.23 -25.18
N THR A 163 24.22 -2.40 -24.97
CA THR A 163 23.63 -2.88 -23.71
C THR A 163 22.64 -3.99 -24.04
N THR A 164 22.63 -5.04 -23.24
CA THR A 164 21.65 -6.13 -23.31
C THR A 164 20.72 -6.04 -22.12
N TRP A 165 19.57 -6.71 -22.20
CA TRP A 165 18.61 -6.83 -21.11
C TRP A 165 18.60 -8.27 -20.62
N GLU A 166 18.83 -8.46 -19.33
CA GLU A 166 18.91 -9.78 -18.72
C GLU A 166 17.92 -9.90 -17.55
N PRO A 167 17.30 -11.08 -17.36
CA PRO A 167 16.39 -11.30 -16.26
C PRO A 167 17.12 -11.31 -14.93
N VAL A 168 16.48 -10.73 -13.93
CA VAL A 168 16.96 -10.67 -12.54
C VAL A 168 15.84 -11.11 -11.62
N ASP A 169 16.12 -12.05 -10.74
CA ASP A 169 15.17 -12.41 -9.70
C ASP A 169 14.93 -11.20 -8.78
N PRO A 170 13.67 -10.82 -8.51
CA PRO A 170 13.35 -9.70 -7.64
C PRO A 170 13.55 -10.09 -6.17
N VAL A 171 14.79 -10.33 -5.77
CA VAL A 171 15.17 -10.71 -4.40
C VAL A 171 16.29 -9.79 -3.95
N GLY A 172 16.10 -9.18 -2.78
CA GLY A 172 17.04 -8.19 -2.31
C GLY A 172 16.85 -7.83 -0.84
N THR A 173 17.40 -6.68 -0.48
CA THR A 173 17.29 -6.13 0.88
C THR A 173 16.84 -4.67 0.82
N VAL A 174 16.07 -4.24 1.82
CA VAL A 174 15.69 -2.83 1.97
C VAL A 174 16.94 -1.98 2.14
N TYR A 175 17.30 -1.21 1.12
CA TYR A 175 18.39 -0.24 1.21
C TYR A 175 17.97 0.99 2.01
N THR A 176 16.77 1.51 1.72
CA THR A 176 16.10 2.56 2.51
C THR A 176 14.60 2.54 2.23
N TRP A 177 13.81 3.30 2.98
CA TRP A 177 12.37 3.40 2.80
C TRP A 177 11.81 4.74 3.28
N THR A 178 10.59 5.06 2.86
CA THR A 178 9.80 6.17 3.37
C THR A 178 8.34 5.74 3.54
N ARG A 179 7.63 6.35 4.49
CA ARG A 179 6.19 6.19 4.67
C ARG A 179 5.49 7.50 4.33
N THR A 180 4.63 7.44 3.34
CA THR A 180 3.89 8.60 2.86
C THR A 180 2.54 8.64 3.55
N TRP A 181 2.29 9.71 4.31
CA TRP A 181 1.04 9.91 5.04
C TRP A 181 0.07 10.89 4.36
N GLN A 182 0.50 11.48 3.25
CA GLN A 182 -0.24 12.50 2.51
C GLN A 182 -0.48 12.01 1.09
N ALA A 183 -1.72 12.09 0.61
CA ALA A 183 -2.01 11.90 -0.80
C ALA A 183 -1.52 13.13 -1.56
N PHE A 184 -0.38 13.00 -2.24
CA PHE A 184 0.17 14.05 -3.10
C PHE A 184 -0.40 14.00 -4.52
N THR A 185 -1.07 12.91 -4.86
CA THR A 185 -1.76 12.71 -6.14
C THR A 185 -3.11 12.06 -5.86
N THR A 186 -4.06 12.19 -6.79
CA THR A 186 -5.42 11.68 -6.61
C THR A 186 -5.41 10.16 -6.42
N GLU A 187 -4.57 9.47 -7.17
CA GLU A 187 -4.43 8.01 -7.20
C GLU A 187 -3.83 7.43 -5.90
N ALA A 188 -3.24 8.27 -5.04
CA ALA A 188 -2.77 7.88 -3.72
C ALA A 188 -3.88 7.94 -2.64
N THR A 189 -5.02 8.59 -2.94
CA THR A 189 -6.16 8.67 -2.03
C THR A 189 -6.75 7.29 -1.82
N GLY A 190 -7.13 6.98 -0.58
CA GLY A 190 -7.63 5.66 -0.22
C GLY A 190 -6.54 4.62 0.06
N HIS A 191 -5.26 4.94 -0.15
CA HIS A 191 -4.16 4.00 0.03
C HIS A 191 -3.15 4.46 1.10
N LEU A 192 -3.55 5.39 1.98
CA LEU A 192 -2.65 6.00 2.96
C LEU A 192 -2.65 5.30 4.33
N PRO A 193 -1.52 5.40 5.05
CA PRO A 193 -0.18 5.47 4.51
C PRO A 193 0.20 4.24 3.68
N TYR A 194 1.02 4.46 2.66
CA TYR A 194 1.78 3.40 1.99
C TYR A 194 3.27 3.57 2.26
N VAL A 195 4.03 2.49 2.09
CA VAL A 195 5.48 2.47 2.30
C VAL A 195 6.17 2.24 0.96
N VAL A 196 7.05 3.14 0.57
CA VAL A 196 7.93 2.97 -0.59
C VAL A 196 9.28 2.47 -0.09
N VAL A 197 9.78 1.40 -0.69
CA VAL A 197 11.10 0.84 -0.41
C VAL A 197 12.00 1.03 -1.63
N LEU A 198 13.27 1.31 -1.36
CA LEU A 198 14.35 1.19 -2.33
C LEU A 198 15.09 -0.11 -1.99
N VAL A 199 15.05 -1.08 -2.89
CA VAL A 199 15.58 -2.43 -2.67
C VAL A 199 16.88 -2.60 -3.42
N GLU A 200 17.94 -2.98 -2.73
CA GLU A 200 19.21 -3.37 -3.34
C GLU A 200 19.17 -4.83 -3.76
N LEU A 201 19.56 -5.12 -5.00
CA LEU A 201 19.53 -6.45 -5.64
C LEU A 201 20.96 -7.01 -5.75
N PRO A 202 21.39 -7.93 -4.87
CA PRO A 202 22.75 -8.48 -4.91
C PRO A 202 23.08 -9.19 -6.22
N ALA A 203 22.12 -9.93 -6.79
CA ALA A 203 22.28 -10.63 -8.08
C ALA A 203 22.50 -9.66 -9.26
N ALA A 204 22.03 -8.41 -9.12
CA ALA A 204 22.21 -7.33 -10.08
C ALA A 204 23.34 -6.36 -9.68
N GLY A 205 24.39 -6.85 -9.00
CA GLY A 205 25.56 -6.03 -8.67
C GLY A 205 25.25 -4.83 -7.76
N GLY A 206 24.18 -4.93 -6.95
CA GLY A 206 23.74 -3.86 -6.05
C GLY A 206 22.91 -2.77 -6.72
N CYS A 207 22.41 -2.99 -7.95
CA CYS A 207 21.39 -2.13 -8.54
C CYS A 207 20.19 -2.00 -7.60
N ARG A 208 19.58 -0.81 -7.54
CA ARG A 208 18.52 -0.49 -6.59
C ARG A 208 17.21 -0.15 -7.27
N LEU A 209 16.16 -0.89 -6.95
CA LEU A 209 14.84 -0.73 -7.56
C LEU A 209 13.83 -0.17 -6.55
N LEU A 210 13.04 0.80 -6.98
CA LEU A 210 11.93 1.35 -6.18
C LEU A 210 10.70 0.46 -6.31
N GLY A 211 9.89 0.41 -5.26
CA GLY A 211 8.55 -0.15 -5.32
C GLY A 211 7.78 0.06 -4.01
N VAL A 212 6.51 -0.31 -4.00
CA VAL A 212 5.68 -0.23 -2.80
C VAL A 212 5.79 -1.53 -2.01
N LEU A 213 5.93 -1.42 -0.70
CA LEU A 213 5.87 -2.56 0.22
C LEU A 213 4.40 -2.90 0.50
N GLU A 214 4.01 -4.13 0.21
CA GLU A 214 2.67 -4.66 0.48
C GLU A 214 2.49 -4.98 1.96
N ASN A 215 1.22 -4.95 2.41
CA ASN A 215 0.82 -5.27 3.78
C ASN A 215 1.65 -4.50 4.82
N ALA A 216 1.94 -3.22 4.53
CA ALA A 216 2.85 -2.40 5.31
C ALA A 216 2.14 -1.69 6.48
N ASP A 217 0.84 -1.92 6.67
CA ASP A 217 0.11 -1.31 7.77
C ASP A 217 0.72 -1.66 9.14
N GLY A 218 1.04 -0.63 9.92
CA GLY A 218 1.69 -0.77 11.22
C GLY A 218 3.14 -1.27 11.17
N ILE A 219 3.65 -1.69 10.01
CA ILE A 219 5.01 -2.21 9.85
C ILE A 219 5.98 -1.06 9.65
N THR A 220 7.03 -1.00 10.48
CA THR A 220 8.20 -0.14 10.26
C THR A 220 9.34 -1.00 9.70
N PRO A 221 9.65 -0.88 8.39
CA PRO A 221 10.69 -1.71 7.78
C PRO A 221 12.06 -1.44 8.42
N THR A 222 12.86 -2.49 8.55
CA THR A 222 14.26 -2.38 8.98
C THR A 222 15.16 -2.30 7.75
N ILE A 223 16.11 -1.36 7.73
CA ILE A 223 17.14 -1.32 6.68
C ILE A 223 17.96 -2.62 6.75
N GLY A 224 18.20 -3.23 5.60
CA GLY A 224 18.85 -4.54 5.47
C GLY A 224 17.89 -5.73 5.57
N ALA A 225 16.60 -5.52 5.89
CA ALA A 225 15.62 -6.61 5.90
C ALA A 225 15.49 -7.24 4.51
N ALA A 226 15.41 -8.57 4.46
CA ALA A 226 15.22 -9.32 3.23
C ALA A 226 13.81 -9.09 2.66
N VAL A 227 13.73 -8.95 1.34
CA VAL A 227 12.48 -8.73 0.61
C VAL A 227 12.46 -9.53 -0.69
N ARG A 228 11.24 -9.90 -1.08
CA ARG A 228 10.94 -10.49 -2.38
C ARG A 228 9.94 -9.62 -3.12
N GLY A 229 10.20 -9.41 -4.40
CA GLY A 229 9.31 -8.71 -5.29
C GLY A 229 8.39 -9.68 -6.03
N THR A 230 7.18 -9.22 -6.30
CA THR A 230 6.21 -9.84 -7.18
C THR A 230 5.76 -8.80 -8.20
N ILE A 231 5.56 -9.24 -9.44
CA ILE A 231 5.01 -8.36 -10.47
C ILE A 231 3.49 -8.41 -10.33
N GLN A 232 2.91 -7.26 -9.98
CA GLN A 232 1.47 -7.10 -9.88
C GLN A 232 0.93 -6.71 -11.25
N GLU A 233 -0.02 -7.49 -11.74
CA GLU A 233 -0.76 -7.20 -12.97
C GLU A 233 -1.54 -5.89 -12.85
N PRO A 234 -1.66 -5.12 -13.96
CA PRO A 234 -2.40 -3.89 -13.98
C PRO A 234 -3.90 -4.10 -13.80
N PRO A 235 -4.60 -3.12 -13.20
CA PRO A 235 -6.05 -3.18 -13.02
C PRO A 235 -6.81 -3.06 -14.35
N ASP A 236 -6.18 -2.48 -15.38
CA ASP A 236 -6.72 -2.29 -16.72
C ASP A 236 -5.60 -2.09 -17.75
N ASP A 237 -5.97 -1.99 -19.04
CA ASP A 237 -5.02 -1.84 -20.16
C ASP A 237 -4.30 -0.48 -20.23
N ARG A 238 -4.70 0.51 -19.43
CA ARG A 238 -4.05 1.84 -19.39
C ARG A 238 -2.80 1.82 -18.53
N HIS A 239 -2.66 0.80 -17.69
CA HIS A 239 -1.68 0.72 -16.63
C HIS A 239 -0.59 -0.31 -16.93
N TRP A 240 0.62 -0.10 -16.38
CA TRP A 240 1.78 -0.98 -16.58
C TRP A 240 2.10 -1.80 -15.34
N PRO A 241 2.38 -3.12 -15.45
CA PRO A 241 2.66 -3.95 -14.29
C PRO A 241 3.74 -3.36 -13.39
N LEU A 242 3.56 -3.47 -12.08
CA LEU A 242 4.45 -2.87 -11.08
C LEU A 242 5.10 -3.93 -10.22
N VAL A 243 6.38 -3.74 -9.89
CA VAL A 243 7.04 -4.56 -8.87
C VAL A 243 6.56 -4.12 -7.49
N ARG A 244 5.92 -5.04 -6.78
CA ARG A 244 5.53 -4.88 -5.38
C ARG A 244 6.45 -5.70 -4.50
N TRP A 245 6.82 -5.18 -3.34
CA TRP A 245 7.76 -5.82 -2.43
C TRP A 245 7.05 -6.38 -1.21
N ARG A 246 7.56 -7.50 -0.70
CA ARG A 246 7.13 -8.10 0.57
C ARG A 246 8.35 -8.41 1.41
N LEU A 247 8.25 -8.21 2.72
CA LEU A 247 9.29 -8.65 3.66
C LEU A 247 9.30 -10.18 3.71
N ASP A 248 10.48 -10.79 3.57
CA ASP A 248 10.64 -12.22 3.77
C ASP A 248 10.37 -12.55 5.26
N GLY A 249 9.44 -13.47 5.51
CA GLY A 249 9.02 -13.86 6.86
C GLY A 249 7.82 -13.10 7.44
N ALA A 250 7.29 -12.10 6.74
CA ALA A 250 5.97 -11.56 7.06
C ALA A 250 4.90 -12.58 6.64
N ARG A 251 4.08 -13.07 7.58
CA ARG A 251 2.94 -13.94 7.24
C ARG A 251 2.02 -13.18 6.28
N ALA A 252 1.60 -13.87 5.21
CA ALA A 252 0.58 -13.42 4.27
C ALA A 252 -0.76 -13.23 4.97
#